data_AF-A0A7Y5FA43-F1
#
_entry.id   AF-A0A7Y5FA43-F1
#
_cell.length_a   1.000
_cell.length_b   1.000
_cell.length_c   1.000
_cell.angle_alpha   90.00
_cell.angle_beta   90.00
_cell.angle_gamma   90.00
#
_symmetry.space_group_name_H-M   'P 1'
#
loop_
_entity.id
_entity.type
_entity.pdbx_description
1 polymer ?
#
loop_
_entity_poly.entity_id
_entity_poly.type
_entity_poly.pdbx_seq_one_letter_code
_entity_poly.pdbx_strand_id
1 'polypeptide(L)'
;MGPLTPILGAVAPAVAAALCAFALTAGAKCGTRPGLAHGVIALATGIGVAVGVVLILGAATLQPRQTTDWIGYIAVLLPVIACIETMLFGQRSSRIVLRGAVTVAFVAFLLLPPIRNSWPWYSSVAWVAAIAALIVVMWELHDSSARRDNSALPAAILLIALTGGSIVMVLGGSAKLAQLAGAVVSAFGGIAALTWLNPRRFPVAGAIAVAWPASTFIWLLGHIYSEAPLVPLCLVLAASSASVAQRMQWLRQRAAWQRFFVCALASSVLAAAAVLLAYRSYESSDYGY
;
A
#
# COMPACT_ATOMS: atom_id res chain seq x y z
N MET A 1 -26.94 -7.52 6.25
CA MET A 1 -26.20 -7.12 5.03
C MET A 1 -26.44 -8.20 3.98
N GLY A 2 -26.87 -7.83 2.77
CA GLY A 2 -27.16 -8.81 1.72
C GLY A 2 -25.89 -9.43 1.12
N PRO A 3 -25.98 -10.60 0.45
CA PRO A 3 -24.82 -11.34 -0.10
C PRO A 3 -24.01 -10.56 -1.16
N LEU A 4 -24.51 -9.43 -1.66
CA LEU A 4 -23.85 -8.60 -2.66
C LEU A 4 -22.86 -7.56 -2.08
N THR A 5 -22.95 -7.23 -0.79
CA THR A 5 -22.08 -6.22 -0.17
C THR A 5 -20.58 -6.57 -0.21
N PRO A 6 -20.11 -7.82 0.02
CA PRO A 6 -18.68 -8.11 -0.04
C PRO A 6 -18.12 -8.05 -1.47
N ILE A 7 -18.90 -8.47 -2.47
CA ILE A 7 -18.49 -8.42 -3.89
C ILE A 7 -18.36 -6.95 -4.33
N LEU A 8 -19.33 -6.11 -3.97
CA LEU A 8 -19.27 -4.68 -4.26
C LEU A 8 -18.09 -4.00 -3.56
N GLY A 9 -17.81 -4.34 -2.29
CA GLY A 9 -16.64 -3.83 -1.57
C GLY A 9 -15.30 -4.24 -2.18
N ALA A 10 -15.24 -5.40 -2.84
CA ALA A 10 -14.05 -5.88 -3.52
C ALA A 10 -13.86 -5.30 -4.93
N VAL A 11 -14.94 -5.05 -5.69
CA VAL A 11 -14.86 -4.65 -7.10
C VAL A 11 -14.96 -3.13 -7.28
N ALA A 12 -15.77 -2.45 -6.47
CA ALA A 12 -15.99 -1.01 -6.60
C ALA A 12 -14.70 -0.16 -6.50
N PRO A 13 -13.73 -0.46 -5.60
CA PRO A 13 -12.48 0.30 -5.51
C PRO A 13 -11.67 0.25 -6.81
N ALA A 14 -11.56 -0.94 -7.43
CA ALA A 14 -10.87 -1.13 -8.70
C ALA A 14 -11.56 -0.35 -9.83
N VAL A 15 -12.89 -0.46 -9.94
CA VAL A 15 -13.67 0.21 -10.98
C VAL A 15 -13.58 1.72 -10.82
N ALA A 16 -13.74 2.25 -9.60
CA ALA A 16 -13.62 3.67 -9.32
C ALA A 16 -12.22 4.19 -9.67
N ALA A 17 -11.16 3.50 -9.23
CA ALA A 17 -9.79 3.88 -9.56
C ALA A 17 -9.54 3.90 -11.07
N ALA A 18 -9.98 2.85 -11.78
CA ALA A 18 -9.78 2.73 -13.22
C ALA A 18 -10.55 3.81 -14.01
N LEU A 19 -11.83 4.04 -13.68
CA LEU A 19 -12.65 5.06 -14.34
C LEU A 19 -12.10 6.47 -14.08
N CYS A 20 -11.73 6.78 -12.83
CA CYS A 20 -11.11 8.07 -12.49
C CYS A 20 -9.78 8.26 -13.21
N ALA A 21 -8.94 7.22 -13.28
CA ALA A 21 -7.68 7.29 -14.03
C ALA A 21 -7.93 7.55 -15.53
N PHE A 22 -8.90 6.87 -16.13
CA PHE A 22 -9.28 7.13 -17.52
C PHE A 22 -9.76 8.56 -17.74
N ALA A 23 -10.69 9.03 -16.92
CA ALA A 23 -11.28 10.36 -17.04
C ALA A 23 -10.23 11.48 -16.85
N LEU A 24 -9.44 11.39 -15.78
CA LEU A 24 -8.44 12.39 -15.45
C LEU A 24 -7.28 12.41 -16.46
N THR A 25 -6.84 11.24 -16.95
CA THR A 25 -5.78 11.19 -17.98
C THR A 25 -6.28 11.65 -19.35
N ALA A 26 -7.56 11.44 -19.68
CA ALA A 26 -8.16 11.96 -20.90
C ALA A 26 -8.24 13.49 -20.89
N GLY A 27 -8.63 14.09 -19.76
CA GLY A 27 -8.73 15.54 -19.62
C GLY A 27 -7.37 16.26 -19.55
N ALA A 28 -6.36 15.65 -18.94
CA ALA A 28 -5.18 16.39 -18.51
C ALA A 28 -4.01 16.49 -19.51
N LYS A 29 -4.19 16.13 -20.80
CA LYS A 29 -3.10 16.13 -21.83
C LYS A 29 -1.77 15.56 -21.28
N CYS A 30 -1.87 14.50 -20.48
CA CYS A 30 -0.78 13.92 -19.66
C CYS A 30 0.47 13.49 -20.45
N GLY A 31 0.40 13.41 -21.78
CA GLY A 31 1.54 13.04 -22.63
C GLY A 31 2.72 14.02 -22.61
N THR A 32 2.54 15.24 -22.09
CA THR A 32 3.58 16.29 -22.13
C THR A 32 4.38 16.45 -20.84
N ARG A 33 3.84 16.04 -19.68
CA ARG A 33 4.50 16.21 -18.38
C ARG A 33 4.37 14.95 -17.53
N PRO A 34 5.47 14.17 -17.36
CA PRO A 34 5.41 12.90 -16.63
C PRO A 34 4.95 13.10 -15.18
N GLY A 35 5.37 14.18 -14.48
CA GLY A 35 4.95 14.45 -13.11
C GLY A 35 3.43 14.56 -12.93
N LEU A 36 2.74 15.19 -13.89
CA LEU A 36 1.29 15.35 -13.85
C LEU A 36 0.58 14.00 -13.98
N ALA A 37 1.05 13.12 -14.87
CA ALA A 37 0.50 11.78 -15.03
C ALA A 37 0.59 10.97 -13.73
N HIS A 38 1.73 11.04 -13.02
CA HIS A 38 1.90 10.36 -11.73
C HIS A 38 0.94 10.90 -10.66
N GLY A 39 0.78 12.22 -10.56
CA GLY A 39 -0.12 12.83 -9.59
C GLY A 39 -1.59 12.50 -9.87
N VAL A 40 -2.00 12.51 -11.13
CA VAL A 40 -3.35 12.09 -11.55
C VAL A 40 -3.63 10.63 -11.17
N ILE A 41 -2.67 9.73 -11.42
CA ILE A 41 -2.82 8.32 -11.06
C ILE A 41 -2.86 8.15 -9.53
N ALA A 42 -2.06 8.90 -8.78
CA ALA A 42 -2.11 8.88 -7.32
C ALA A 42 -3.50 9.28 -6.80
N LEU A 43 -4.08 10.36 -7.34
CA LEU A 43 -5.43 10.80 -7.01
C LEU A 43 -6.48 9.74 -7.40
N ALA A 44 -6.38 9.14 -8.58
CA ALA A 44 -7.30 8.11 -9.04
C ALA A 44 -7.28 6.87 -8.11
N THR A 45 -6.08 6.39 -7.75
CA THR A 45 -5.92 5.31 -6.76
C THR A 45 -6.54 5.71 -5.43
N GLY A 46 -6.26 6.94 -4.97
CA GLY A 46 -6.83 7.52 -3.76
C GLY A 46 -8.35 7.52 -3.71
N ILE A 47 -8.99 7.96 -4.80
CA ILE A 47 -10.45 7.94 -4.93
C ILE A 47 -10.96 6.51 -4.85
N GLY A 48 -10.32 5.55 -5.53
CA GLY A 48 -10.69 4.14 -5.42
C GLY A 48 -10.60 3.61 -3.99
N VAL A 49 -9.50 3.91 -3.28
CA VAL A 49 -9.35 3.57 -1.86
C VAL A 49 -10.45 4.21 -1.02
N ALA A 50 -10.69 5.52 -1.17
CA ALA A 50 -11.70 6.25 -0.42
C ALA A 50 -13.12 5.68 -0.63
N VAL A 51 -13.48 5.32 -1.87
CA VAL A 51 -14.75 4.63 -2.18
C VAL A 51 -14.82 3.30 -1.43
N GLY A 52 -13.75 2.50 -1.45
CA GLY A 52 -13.69 1.26 -0.68
C GLY A 52 -13.85 1.47 0.82
N VAL A 53 -13.14 2.45 1.39
CA VAL A 53 -13.25 2.78 2.82
C VAL A 53 -14.68 3.21 3.17
N VAL A 54 -15.32 4.06 2.35
CA VAL A 54 -16.70 4.51 2.58
C VAL A 54 -17.70 3.35 2.48
N LEU A 55 -17.51 2.41 1.55
CA LEU A 55 -18.37 1.23 1.45
C LEU A 55 -18.22 0.26 2.63
N ILE A 56 -17.01 0.17 3.22
CA ILE A 56 -16.72 -0.75 4.33
C ILE A 56 -17.08 -0.12 5.69
N LEU A 57 -16.69 1.15 5.91
CA LEU A 57 -16.84 1.85 7.19
C LEU A 57 -18.07 2.76 7.28
N GLY A 58 -18.68 3.08 6.13
CA GLY A 58 -19.61 4.18 6.02
C GLY A 58 -18.90 5.54 5.85
N ALA A 59 -19.69 6.61 5.79
CA ALA A 59 -19.15 7.97 5.71
C ALA A 59 -18.35 8.29 6.98
N ALA A 60 -17.14 8.85 6.81
CA ALA A 60 -16.31 9.23 7.94
C ALA A 60 -17.04 10.28 8.80
N THR A 61 -17.09 10.03 10.11
CA THR A 61 -17.59 11.02 11.04
C THR A 61 -16.52 12.08 11.27
N LEU A 62 -16.93 13.35 11.41
CA LEU A 62 -16.04 14.49 11.61
C LEU A 62 -15.18 14.36 12.88
N GLN A 63 -15.61 13.55 13.84
CA GLN A 63 -14.88 13.27 15.08
C GLN A 63 -14.53 11.78 15.14
N PRO A 64 -13.30 11.39 14.73
CA PRO A 64 -12.88 10.00 14.80
C PRO A 64 -12.89 9.52 16.25
N ARG A 65 -13.64 8.46 16.54
CA ARG A 65 -13.76 7.87 17.88
C ARG A 65 -12.90 6.65 18.03
N GLN A 66 -12.66 5.93 16.94
CA GLN A 66 -11.84 4.72 16.90
C GLN A 66 -10.59 4.96 16.05
N THR A 67 -9.50 4.25 16.37
CA THR A 67 -8.26 4.35 15.58
C THR A 67 -8.49 4.01 14.11
N THR A 68 -9.43 3.11 13.81
CA THR A 68 -9.78 2.74 12.44
C THR A 68 -10.41 3.86 11.62
N ASP A 69 -11.01 4.87 12.27
CA ASP A 69 -11.64 6.00 11.57
C ASP A 69 -10.58 6.87 10.88
N TRP A 70 -9.35 6.89 11.41
CA TRP A 70 -8.21 7.59 10.83
C TRP A 70 -7.79 7.04 9.46
N ILE A 71 -8.12 5.78 9.16
CA ILE A 71 -7.81 5.17 7.85
C ILE A 71 -8.54 5.92 6.73
N GLY A 72 -9.77 6.40 6.98
CA GLY A 72 -10.51 7.22 6.01
C GLY A 72 -9.82 8.55 5.71
N TYR A 73 -9.29 9.21 6.74
CA TYR A 73 -8.52 10.45 6.57
C TYR A 73 -7.19 10.19 5.84
N ILE A 74 -6.50 9.11 6.19
CA ILE A 74 -5.26 8.68 5.52
C ILE A 74 -5.52 8.40 4.03
N ALA A 75 -6.63 7.72 3.71
CA ALA A 75 -7.02 7.41 2.33
C ALA A 75 -7.26 8.66 1.47
N VAL A 76 -7.61 9.80 2.07
CA VAL A 76 -7.81 11.08 1.37
C VAL A 76 -6.52 11.91 1.34
N LEU A 77 -5.79 11.98 2.46
CA LEU A 77 -4.60 12.82 2.59
C LEU A 77 -3.41 12.28 1.78
N LEU A 78 -3.15 10.97 1.82
CA LEU A 78 -2.01 10.37 1.11
C LEU A 78 -2.02 10.65 -0.40
N PRO A 79 -3.15 10.48 -1.14
CA PRO A 79 -3.23 10.81 -2.56
C PRO A 79 -2.95 12.28 -2.87
N VAL A 80 -3.46 13.20 -2.03
CA VAL A 80 -3.24 14.63 -2.19
C VAL A 80 -1.77 14.96 -2.00
N ILE A 81 -1.16 14.42 -0.94
CA ILE A 81 0.28 14.59 -0.67
C ILE A 81 1.11 13.99 -1.81
N ALA A 82 0.79 12.78 -2.29
CA ALA A 82 1.48 12.15 -3.40
C ALA A 82 1.34 12.96 -4.70
N CYS A 83 0.16 13.54 -4.96
CA CYS A 83 -0.05 14.43 -6.09
C CYS A 83 0.84 15.69 -6.00
N ILE A 84 0.79 16.39 -4.86
CA ILE A 84 1.62 17.57 -4.58
C ILE A 84 3.10 17.23 -4.69
N GLU A 85 3.53 16.10 -4.12
CA GLU A 85 4.91 15.59 -4.20
C GLU A 85 5.37 15.51 -5.66
N THR A 86 4.57 14.86 -6.51
CA THR A 86 4.92 14.65 -7.93
C THR A 86 4.90 15.92 -8.78
N MET A 87 4.13 16.94 -8.38
CA MET A 87 4.01 18.19 -9.12
C MET A 87 5.04 19.25 -8.70
N LEU A 88 5.29 19.39 -7.40
CA LEU A 88 6.10 20.47 -6.85
C LEU A 88 7.56 20.07 -6.59
N PHE A 89 7.82 18.79 -6.32
CA PHE A 89 9.14 18.33 -5.86
C PHE A 89 9.84 17.50 -6.94
N GLY A 90 10.58 18.18 -7.83
CA GLY A 90 11.37 17.50 -8.86
C GLY A 90 12.64 16.83 -8.35
N GLN A 91 13.24 17.36 -7.27
CA GLN A 91 14.49 16.86 -6.71
C GLN A 91 14.28 15.68 -5.76
N ARG A 92 15.05 14.60 -5.93
CA ARG A 92 14.96 13.38 -5.12
C ARG A 92 15.06 13.66 -3.62
N SER A 93 16.00 14.51 -3.19
CA SER A 93 16.21 14.81 -1.76
C SER A 93 14.96 15.45 -1.13
N SER A 94 14.33 16.40 -1.83
CA SER A 94 13.12 17.06 -1.33
C SER A 94 11.92 16.11 -1.20
N ARG A 95 11.80 15.13 -2.11
CA ARG A 95 10.79 14.07 -2.04
C ARG A 95 11.01 13.15 -0.85
N ILE A 96 12.25 12.74 -0.60
CA ILE A 96 12.61 11.90 0.56
C ILE A 96 12.29 12.64 1.87
N VAL A 97 12.64 13.93 1.96
CA VAL A 97 12.35 14.75 3.15
C VAL A 97 10.84 14.86 3.38
N LEU A 98 10.05 15.14 2.34
CA LEU A 98 8.59 15.21 2.46
C LEU A 98 7.99 13.87 2.88
N ARG A 99 8.39 12.77 2.23
CA ARG A 99 7.97 11.41 2.59
C ARG A 99 8.34 11.06 4.02
N GLY A 100 9.55 11.42 4.45
CA GLY A 100 10.02 11.27 5.82
C GLY A 100 9.14 12.01 6.82
N ALA A 101 8.94 13.31 6.61
CA ALA A 101 8.11 14.14 7.48
C ALA A 101 6.67 13.62 7.58
N VAL A 102 6.05 13.30 6.44
CA VAL A 102 4.68 12.77 6.36
C VAL A 102 4.58 11.41 7.05
N THR A 103 5.53 10.51 6.81
CA THR A 103 5.53 9.18 7.41
C THR A 103 5.73 9.26 8.92
N VAL A 104 6.69 10.07 9.39
CA VAL A 104 6.91 10.29 10.83
C VAL A 104 5.64 10.85 11.47
N ALA A 105 5.00 11.83 10.84
CA ALA A 105 3.74 12.40 11.35
C ALA A 105 2.64 11.34 11.46
N PHE A 106 2.41 10.55 10.40
CA PHE A 106 1.39 9.49 10.43
C PHE A 106 1.71 8.38 11.43
N VAL A 107 2.96 7.91 11.50
CA VAL A 107 3.35 6.86 12.45
C VAL A 107 3.24 7.34 13.88
N ALA A 108 3.75 8.53 14.19
CA ALA A 108 3.63 9.13 15.52
C ALA A 108 2.15 9.32 15.91
N PHE A 109 1.32 9.72 14.94
CA PHE A 109 -0.10 9.89 15.15
C PHE A 109 -0.82 8.55 15.43
N LEU A 110 -0.53 7.49 14.65
CA LEU A 110 -1.11 6.16 14.84
C LEU A 110 -0.67 5.48 16.14
N LEU A 111 0.57 5.76 16.56
CA LEU A 111 1.15 5.29 17.81
C LEU A 111 0.84 6.22 19.00
N LEU A 112 0.09 7.30 18.81
CA LEU A 112 -0.19 8.24 19.90
C LEU A 112 -0.83 7.56 21.13
N PRO A 113 -1.80 6.63 20.99
CA PRO A 113 -2.36 5.93 22.15
C PRO A 113 -1.32 5.13 22.98
N PRO A 114 -0.50 4.23 22.41
CA PRO A 114 0.54 3.54 23.17
C PRO A 114 1.63 4.48 23.69
N ILE A 115 2.02 5.51 22.93
CA ILE A 115 3.00 6.51 23.35
C ILE A 115 2.52 7.25 24.61
N ARG A 116 1.24 7.63 24.67
CA ARG A 116 0.69 8.39 25.79
C ARG A 116 0.50 7.53 27.05
N ASN A 117 0.14 6.26 26.87
CA ASN A 117 -0.40 5.45 27.97
C ASN A 117 0.57 4.42 28.53
N SER A 118 1.54 3.92 27.75
CA SER A 118 2.34 2.76 28.17
C SER A 118 3.83 2.84 27.86
N TRP A 119 4.22 3.54 26.80
CA TRP A 119 5.61 3.49 26.35
C TRP A 119 6.47 4.58 26.98
N PRO A 120 7.71 4.26 27.39
CA PRO A 120 8.68 5.30 27.71
C PRO A 120 9.08 6.06 26.44
N TRP A 121 9.53 7.31 26.62
CA TRP A 121 9.79 8.22 25.50
C TRP A 121 10.87 7.69 24.54
N TYR A 122 11.92 7.02 25.06
CA TYR A 122 13.01 6.49 24.23
C TYR A 122 12.53 5.34 23.34
N SER A 123 11.67 4.46 23.85
CA SER A 123 11.05 3.38 23.06
C SER A 123 10.12 3.97 22.00
N SER A 124 9.38 5.02 22.34
CA SER A 124 8.50 5.73 21.40
C SER A 124 9.28 6.30 20.22
N VAL A 125 10.39 7.00 20.50
CA VAL A 125 11.27 7.55 19.46
C VAL A 125 11.87 6.43 18.61
N ALA A 126 12.36 5.36 19.24
CA ALA A 126 12.95 4.22 18.53
C ALA A 126 11.95 3.54 17.58
N TRP A 127 10.73 3.27 18.03
CA TRP A 127 9.67 2.68 17.21
C TRP A 127 9.24 3.58 16.06
N VAL A 128 8.96 4.86 16.34
CA VAL A 128 8.56 5.83 15.31
C VAL A 128 9.67 5.96 14.26
N ALA A 129 10.93 6.10 14.68
CA ALA A 129 12.05 6.23 13.77
C ALA A 129 12.26 4.96 12.92
N ALA A 130 12.23 3.77 13.54
CA ALA A 130 12.44 2.51 12.84
C ALA A 130 11.33 2.22 11.81
N ILE A 131 10.07 2.40 12.19
CA ILE A 131 8.92 2.19 11.29
C ILE A 131 8.94 3.23 10.17
N ALA A 132 9.16 4.51 10.49
CA ALA A 132 9.19 5.56 9.47
C ALA A 132 10.34 5.34 8.48
N ALA A 133 11.54 5.00 8.97
CA ALA A 133 12.67 4.67 8.11
C ALA A 133 12.36 3.50 7.20
N LEU A 134 11.77 2.42 7.72
CA LEU A 134 11.39 1.25 6.93
C LEU A 134 10.38 1.58 5.83
N ILE A 135 9.30 2.30 6.19
CA ILE A 135 8.26 2.72 5.23
C ILE A 135 8.88 3.58 4.14
N VAL A 136 9.68 4.59 4.48
CA VAL A 136 10.31 5.51 3.53
C VAL A 136 11.30 4.79 2.63
N VAL A 137 12.15 3.92 3.17
CA VAL A 137 13.10 3.13 2.38
C VAL A 137 12.36 2.26 1.37
N MET A 138 11.34 1.53 1.80
CA MET A 138 10.56 0.69 0.89
C MET A 138 9.76 1.52 -0.12
N TRP A 139 9.22 2.66 0.29
CA TRP A 139 8.55 3.59 -0.62
C TRP A 139 9.50 4.08 -1.71
N GLU A 140 10.71 4.50 -1.35
CA GLU A 140 11.75 4.90 -2.30
C GLU A 140 12.18 3.73 -3.20
N LEU A 141 12.30 2.52 -2.66
CA LEU A 141 12.62 1.33 -3.44
C LEU A 141 11.54 1.05 -4.50
N HIS A 142 10.26 1.08 -4.13
CA HIS A 142 9.16 0.86 -5.04
C HIS A 142 9.00 1.99 -6.08
N ASP A 143 9.07 3.26 -5.65
CA ASP A 143 8.98 4.43 -6.54
C ASP A 143 10.14 4.44 -7.54
N SER A 144 11.37 4.18 -7.09
CA SER A 144 12.53 4.15 -7.98
C SER A 144 12.50 2.97 -8.95
N SER A 145 11.97 1.80 -8.54
CA SER A 145 11.78 0.66 -9.44
C SER A 145 10.70 0.95 -10.48
N ALA A 146 9.55 1.51 -10.08
CA ALA A 146 8.45 1.83 -10.98
C ALA A 146 8.72 3.00 -11.94
N ARG A 147 9.60 3.95 -11.56
CA ARG A 147 10.04 5.03 -12.46
C ARG A 147 11.08 4.58 -13.48
N ARG A 148 11.84 3.53 -13.17
CA ARG A 148 12.87 2.97 -14.07
C ARG A 148 12.30 1.97 -15.06
N ASP A 149 11.33 1.19 -14.60
CA ASP A 149 10.69 0.16 -15.41
C ASP A 149 9.23 0.54 -15.67
N ASN A 150 8.94 0.90 -16.92
CA ASN A 150 7.58 1.15 -17.38
C ASN A 150 6.77 -0.15 -17.57
N SER A 151 7.33 -1.33 -17.26
CA SER A 151 6.57 -2.58 -17.32
C SER A 151 5.54 -2.70 -16.20
N ALA A 152 4.59 -3.63 -16.35
CA ALA A 152 3.62 -3.98 -15.30
C ALA A 152 4.23 -4.77 -14.13
N LEU A 153 5.52 -5.09 -14.19
CA LEU A 153 6.17 -5.99 -13.24
C LEU A 153 6.21 -5.43 -11.80
N PRO A 154 6.64 -4.17 -11.54
CA PRO A 154 6.61 -3.62 -10.18
C PRO A 154 5.20 -3.65 -9.57
N ALA A 155 4.18 -3.47 -10.40
CA ALA A 155 2.79 -3.54 -9.99
C ALA A 155 2.40 -4.96 -9.58
N ALA A 156 2.75 -5.97 -10.38
CA ALA A 156 2.44 -7.36 -10.09
C ALA A 156 3.11 -7.88 -8.81
N ILE A 157 4.40 -7.58 -8.60
CA ILE A 157 5.10 -7.97 -7.36
C ILE A 157 4.45 -7.32 -6.15
N LEU A 158 4.15 -6.02 -6.23
CA LEU A 158 3.52 -5.32 -5.12
C LEU A 158 2.13 -5.88 -4.84
N LEU A 159 1.33 -6.19 -5.88
CA LEU A 159 0.01 -6.82 -5.72
C LEU A 159 0.08 -8.15 -4.95
N ILE A 160 1.06 -9.01 -5.24
CA ILE A 160 1.25 -10.28 -4.54
C ILE A 160 1.49 -10.02 -3.04
N ALA A 161 2.41 -9.11 -2.72
CA ALA A 161 2.73 -8.76 -1.34
C ALA A 161 1.52 -8.11 -0.62
N LEU A 162 0.83 -7.16 -1.27
CA LEU A 162 -0.33 -6.50 -0.69
C LEU A 162 -1.48 -7.49 -0.41
N THR A 163 -1.71 -8.43 -1.33
CA THR A 163 -2.72 -9.49 -1.17
C THR A 163 -2.35 -10.42 -0.02
N GLY A 164 -1.09 -10.86 0.05
CA GLY A 164 -0.59 -11.66 1.17
C GLY A 164 -0.76 -10.94 2.51
N GLY A 165 -0.43 -9.66 2.58
CA GLY A 165 -0.65 -8.82 3.76
C GLY A 165 -2.11 -8.72 4.16
N SER A 166 -3.03 -8.57 3.19
CA SER A 166 -4.47 -8.58 3.45
C SER A 166 -4.94 -9.90 4.07
N ILE A 167 -4.42 -11.04 3.59
CA ILE A 167 -4.76 -12.37 4.15
C ILE A 167 -4.19 -12.52 5.56
N VAL A 168 -2.95 -12.07 5.80
CA VAL A 168 -2.36 -12.05 7.15
C VAL A 168 -3.21 -11.24 8.12
N MET A 169 -3.85 -10.13 7.70
CA MET A 169 -4.77 -9.38 8.55
C MET A 169 -6.05 -10.15 8.91
N VAL A 170 -6.57 -10.99 7.99
CA VAL A 170 -7.72 -11.86 8.30
C VAL A 170 -7.33 -12.84 9.40
N LEU A 171 -6.18 -13.49 9.23
CA LEU A 171 -5.65 -14.50 10.16
C LEU A 171 -5.21 -13.87 11.49
N GLY A 172 -4.80 -12.60 11.49
CA GLY A 172 -4.55 -11.80 12.68
C GLY A 172 -5.82 -11.24 13.32
N GLY A 173 -6.97 -11.91 13.17
CA GLY A 173 -8.19 -11.60 13.92
C GLY A 173 -8.93 -10.31 13.52
N SER A 174 -8.56 -9.63 12.44
CA SER A 174 -9.22 -8.38 12.03
C SER A 174 -9.76 -8.41 10.60
N ALA A 175 -10.98 -8.94 10.47
CA ALA A 175 -11.73 -8.92 9.21
C ALA A 175 -11.90 -7.48 8.66
N LYS A 176 -12.09 -6.50 9.55
CA LYS A 176 -12.24 -5.08 9.17
C LYS A 176 -10.97 -4.51 8.54
N LEU A 177 -9.80 -4.73 9.16
CA LEU A 177 -8.52 -4.26 8.60
C LEU A 177 -8.18 -5.01 7.32
N ALA A 178 -8.50 -6.30 7.24
CA ALA A 178 -8.34 -7.07 6.01
C ALA A 178 -9.20 -6.53 4.86
N GLN A 179 -10.46 -6.18 5.11
CA GLN A 179 -11.31 -5.56 4.09
C GLN A 179 -10.75 -4.22 3.61
N LEU A 180 -10.21 -3.40 4.52
CA LEU A 180 -9.57 -2.13 4.16
C LEU A 180 -8.29 -2.34 3.35
N ALA A 181 -7.44 -3.30 3.73
CA ALA A 181 -6.28 -3.70 2.94
C ALA A 181 -6.72 -4.21 1.55
N GLY A 182 -7.78 -5.02 1.49
CA GLY A 182 -8.40 -5.51 0.26
C GLY A 182 -8.91 -4.38 -0.65
N ALA A 183 -9.48 -3.31 -0.07
CA ALA A 183 -9.87 -2.12 -0.84
C ALA A 183 -8.67 -1.42 -1.47
N VAL A 184 -7.55 -1.31 -0.74
CA VAL A 184 -6.29 -0.78 -1.28
C VAL A 184 -5.74 -1.67 -2.40
N VAL A 185 -5.70 -2.99 -2.17
CA VAL A 185 -5.28 -3.99 -3.17
C VAL A 185 -6.14 -3.90 -4.43
N SER A 186 -7.45 -3.78 -4.28
CA SER A 186 -8.41 -3.69 -5.38
C SER A 186 -8.22 -2.40 -6.20
N ALA A 187 -8.16 -1.24 -5.54
CA ALA A 187 -7.90 0.03 -6.20
C ALA A 187 -6.57 0.01 -6.96
N PHE A 188 -5.52 -0.53 -6.34
CA PHE A 188 -4.21 -0.70 -6.97
C PHE A 188 -4.26 -1.68 -8.15
N GLY A 189 -5.00 -2.78 -8.02
CA GLY A 189 -5.21 -3.79 -9.07
C GLY A 189 -5.91 -3.22 -10.30
N GLY A 190 -6.91 -2.36 -10.10
CA GLY A 190 -7.56 -1.63 -11.19
C GLY A 190 -6.57 -0.80 -12.00
N ILE A 191 -5.69 -0.03 -11.32
CA ILE A 191 -4.65 0.73 -12.01
C ILE A 191 -3.59 -0.18 -12.64
N ALA A 192 -3.17 -1.25 -11.96
CA ALA A 192 -2.19 -2.19 -12.50
C ALA A 192 -2.67 -2.84 -13.81
N ALA A 193 -3.97 -3.16 -13.92
CA ALA A 193 -4.57 -3.63 -15.15
C ALA A 193 -4.50 -2.57 -16.26
N LEU A 194 -4.75 -1.29 -15.96
CA LEU A 194 -4.59 -0.21 -16.94
C LEU A 194 -3.13 -0.01 -17.36
N THR A 195 -2.19 -0.11 -16.42
CA THR A 195 -0.76 -0.05 -16.70
C THR A 195 -0.34 -1.18 -17.65
N TRP A 196 -0.89 -2.38 -17.48
CA TRP A 196 -0.63 -3.50 -18.40
C TRP A 196 -1.07 -3.17 -19.82
N LEU A 197 -2.25 -2.57 -19.98
CA LEU A 197 -2.80 -2.22 -21.30
C LEU A 197 -2.04 -1.07 -21.95
N ASN A 198 -1.69 -0.03 -21.18
CA ASN A 198 -0.96 1.12 -21.71
C ASN A 198 -0.06 1.78 -20.63
N PRO A 199 1.19 1.29 -20.47
CA PRO A 199 2.06 1.73 -19.38
C PRO A 199 2.51 3.19 -19.49
N ARG A 200 2.55 3.74 -20.71
CA ARG A 200 2.93 5.14 -20.93
C ARG A 200 1.84 6.09 -20.48
N ARG A 201 0.57 5.71 -20.66
CA ARG A 201 -0.59 6.54 -20.28
C ARG A 201 -0.90 6.43 -18.79
N PHE A 202 -0.72 5.24 -18.21
CA PHE A 202 -1.05 4.94 -16.82
C PHE A 202 0.20 4.52 -16.04
N PRO A 203 1.07 5.45 -15.65
CA PRO A 203 2.29 5.12 -14.91
C PRO A 203 1.97 4.61 -13.50
N VAL A 204 2.44 3.41 -13.16
CA VAL A 204 2.11 2.77 -11.87
C VAL A 204 2.75 3.43 -10.65
N ALA A 205 3.84 4.19 -10.83
CA ALA A 205 4.53 4.85 -9.73
C ALA A 205 3.63 5.81 -8.93
N GLY A 206 2.64 6.45 -9.57
CA GLY A 206 1.64 7.26 -8.85
C GLY A 206 0.76 6.41 -7.93
N ALA A 207 0.32 5.24 -8.39
CA ALA A 207 -0.52 4.35 -7.61
C ALA A 207 0.24 3.69 -6.45
N ILE A 208 1.51 3.32 -6.67
CA ILE A 208 2.41 2.79 -5.64
C ILE A 208 2.59 3.80 -4.50
N ALA A 209 2.72 5.09 -4.82
CA ALA A 209 2.90 6.14 -3.83
C ALA A 209 1.69 6.30 -2.88
N VAL A 210 0.55 5.71 -3.22
CA VAL A 210 -0.63 5.65 -2.35
C VAL A 210 -0.79 4.27 -1.73
N ALA A 211 -0.77 3.22 -2.56
CA ALA A 211 -1.08 1.86 -2.15
C ALA A 211 -0.09 1.30 -1.12
N TRP A 212 1.20 1.56 -1.29
CA TRP A 212 2.22 1.11 -0.34
C TRP A 212 2.03 1.71 1.07
N PRO A 213 2.13 3.03 1.27
CA PRO A 213 2.00 3.61 2.61
C PRO A 213 0.64 3.32 3.23
N ALA A 214 -0.46 3.37 2.46
CA ALA A 214 -1.78 3.03 2.97
C ALA A 214 -1.83 1.60 3.52
N SER A 215 -1.28 0.64 2.79
CA SER A 215 -1.25 -0.77 3.23
C SER A 215 -0.35 -0.95 4.45
N THR A 216 0.82 -0.31 4.49
CA THR A 216 1.72 -0.43 5.65
C THR A 216 1.13 0.19 6.91
N PHE A 217 0.38 1.29 6.80
CA PHE A 217 -0.36 1.84 7.94
C PHE A 217 -1.47 0.90 8.42
N ILE A 218 -2.18 0.24 7.51
CA ILE A 218 -3.18 -0.77 7.86
C ILE A 218 -2.53 -1.96 8.58
N TRP A 219 -1.37 -2.45 8.10
CA TRP A 219 -0.63 -3.53 8.74
C TRP A 219 -0.09 -3.15 10.11
N LEU A 220 0.42 -1.92 10.25
CA LEU A 220 0.84 -1.39 11.55
C LEU A 220 -0.33 -1.35 12.53
N LEU A 221 -1.51 -0.90 12.08
CA LEU A 221 -2.72 -0.93 12.89
C LEU A 221 -3.12 -2.36 13.28
N GLY A 222 -3.00 -3.33 12.37
CA GLY A 222 -3.26 -4.73 12.67
C GLY A 222 -2.27 -5.28 13.70
N HIS A 223 -0.99 -4.95 13.58
CA HIS A 223 0.00 -5.39 14.56
C HIS A 223 -0.27 -4.81 15.95
N ILE A 224 -0.57 -3.51 16.04
CA ILE A 224 -0.73 -2.81 17.32
C ILE A 224 -2.08 -3.09 17.97
N TYR A 225 -3.17 -3.20 17.19
CA TYR A 225 -4.54 -3.24 17.72
C TYR A 225 -5.28 -4.55 17.48
N SER A 226 -4.78 -5.45 16.62
CA SER A 226 -5.37 -6.77 16.40
C SER A 226 -4.37 -7.90 16.59
N GLU A 227 -3.26 -7.64 17.28
CA GLU A 227 -2.23 -8.65 17.61
C GLU A 227 -1.70 -9.40 16.38
N ALA A 228 -1.77 -8.79 15.19
CA ALA A 228 -1.29 -9.43 13.98
C ALA A 228 0.19 -9.77 14.14
N PRO A 229 0.60 -11.03 13.91
CA PRO A 229 1.94 -11.49 14.24
C PRO A 229 3.00 -10.74 13.42
N LEU A 230 4.04 -10.25 14.11
CA LEU A 230 5.08 -9.42 13.51
C LEU A 230 5.88 -10.16 12.43
N VAL A 231 6.18 -11.44 12.66
CA VAL A 231 7.01 -12.24 11.75
C VAL A 231 6.36 -12.40 10.37
N PRO A 232 5.07 -12.79 10.25
CA PRO A 232 4.33 -12.74 8.98
C PRO A 232 4.35 -11.37 8.30
N LEU A 233 4.19 -10.27 9.05
CA LEU A 233 4.25 -8.93 8.47
C LEU A 233 5.64 -8.61 7.90
N CYS A 234 6.71 -8.96 8.62
CA CYS A 234 8.08 -8.83 8.12
C CYS A 234 8.32 -9.64 6.84
N LEU A 235 7.73 -10.83 6.72
CA LEU A 235 7.80 -11.63 5.50
C LEU A 235 7.03 -11.01 4.33
N VAL A 236 5.88 -10.38 4.58
CA VAL A 236 5.14 -9.62 3.55
C VAL A 236 5.96 -8.41 3.07
N LEU A 237 6.61 -7.70 3.99
CA LEU A 237 7.54 -6.62 3.66
C LEU A 237 8.74 -7.13 2.84
N ALA A 238 9.28 -8.29 3.21
CA ALA A 238 10.33 -8.94 2.43
C ALA A 238 9.82 -9.34 1.04
N ALA A 239 8.58 -9.84 0.93
CA ALA A 239 7.95 -10.21 -0.33
C ALA A 239 7.80 -9.02 -1.29
N SER A 240 7.47 -7.83 -0.78
CA SER A 240 7.40 -6.62 -1.62
C SER A 240 8.79 -6.19 -2.11
N SER A 241 9.83 -6.41 -1.30
CA SER A 241 11.22 -6.11 -1.64
C SER A 241 11.82 -7.01 -2.72
N ALA A 242 11.13 -8.08 -3.15
CA ALA A 242 11.60 -8.98 -4.23
C ALA A 242 11.91 -8.23 -5.54
N SER A 243 11.27 -7.09 -5.79
CA SER A 243 11.58 -6.20 -6.92
C SER A 243 13.02 -5.65 -6.90
N VAL A 244 13.70 -5.64 -5.75
CA VAL A 244 15.11 -5.25 -5.64
C VAL A 244 16.03 -6.27 -6.31
N ALA A 245 15.65 -7.55 -6.35
CA ALA A 245 16.44 -8.59 -7.02
C ALA A 245 16.67 -8.28 -8.51
N GLN A 246 15.77 -7.52 -9.14
CA GLN A 246 15.92 -7.04 -10.52
C GLN A 246 17.15 -6.16 -10.75
N ARG A 247 17.69 -5.55 -9.69
CA ARG A 247 18.88 -4.70 -9.75
C ARG A 247 20.17 -5.52 -9.78
N MET A 248 20.10 -6.81 -9.43
CA MET A 248 21.27 -7.68 -9.46
C MET A 248 21.73 -7.90 -10.91
N GLN A 249 23.04 -7.81 -11.14
CA GLN A 249 23.63 -7.82 -12.49
C GLN A 249 23.26 -9.06 -13.31
N TRP A 250 23.26 -10.25 -12.68
CA TRP A 250 22.91 -11.53 -13.31
C TRP A 250 21.46 -11.56 -13.85
N LEU A 251 20.49 -10.98 -13.13
CA LEU A 251 19.09 -10.91 -13.54
C LEU A 251 18.88 -9.83 -14.60
N ARG A 252 19.65 -8.74 -14.55
CA ARG A 252 19.56 -7.65 -15.52
C ARG A 252 19.88 -8.09 -16.95
N GLN A 253 20.71 -9.12 -17.12
CA GLN A 253 21.05 -9.71 -18.41
C GLN A 253 19.98 -10.68 -18.94
N ARG A 254 19.01 -11.06 -18.11
CA ARG A 254 17.94 -12.02 -18.47
C ARG A 254 16.76 -11.33 -19.13
N ALA A 255 15.99 -12.11 -19.90
CA ALA A 255 14.77 -11.63 -20.53
C ALA A 255 13.77 -11.08 -19.50
N ALA A 256 12.91 -10.14 -19.89
CA ALA A 256 11.95 -9.51 -18.98
C ALA A 256 11.02 -10.52 -18.30
N TRP A 257 10.58 -11.55 -19.02
CA TRP A 257 9.73 -12.62 -18.48
C TRP A 257 10.46 -13.49 -17.44
N GLN A 258 11.77 -13.72 -17.60
CA GLN A 258 12.57 -14.47 -16.62
C GLN A 258 12.73 -13.67 -15.32
N ARG A 259 13.02 -12.37 -15.45
CA ARG A 259 13.07 -11.45 -14.30
C ARG A 259 11.74 -11.40 -13.57
N PHE A 260 10.64 -11.30 -14.31
CA PHE A 260 9.29 -11.35 -13.76
C PHE A 260 9.08 -12.65 -12.98
N PHE A 261 9.33 -13.79 -13.61
CA PHE A 261 9.08 -15.11 -13.02
C PHE A 261 9.85 -15.31 -11.72
N VAL A 262 11.15 -14.99 -11.71
CA VAL A 262 11.99 -15.13 -10.51
C VAL A 262 11.51 -14.23 -9.37
N CYS A 263 11.19 -12.97 -9.65
CA CYS A 263 10.76 -12.04 -8.62
C CYS A 263 9.34 -12.35 -8.12
N ALA A 264 8.43 -12.73 -9.02
CA ALA A 264 7.09 -13.16 -8.68
C ALA A 264 7.13 -14.44 -7.84
N LEU A 265 7.95 -15.42 -8.21
CA LEU A 265 8.13 -16.66 -7.45
C LEU A 265 8.68 -16.35 -6.04
N ALA A 266 9.75 -15.55 -5.93
CA ALA A 266 10.31 -15.18 -4.65
C ALA A 266 9.30 -14.44 -3.76
N SER A 267 8.55 -13.48 -4.34
CA SER A 267 7.49 -12.75 -3.64
C SER A 267 6.36 -13.68 -3.18
N SER A 268 5.89 -14.59 -4.05
CA SER A 268 4.83 -15.55 -3.74
C SER A 268 5.26 -16.54 -2.67
N VAL A 269 6.49 -17.04 -2.69
CA VAL A 269 7.01 -17.95 -1.65
C VAL A 269 7.03 -17.25 -0.29
N LEU A 270 7.52 -16.01 -0.23
CA LEU A 270 7.56 -15.24 1.01
C LEU A 270 6.16 -14.88 1.52
N ALA A 271 5.25 -14.48 0.62
CA ALA A 271 3.86 -14.21 0.96
C ALA A 271 3.12 -15.46 1.45
N ALA A 272 3.33 -16.61 0.79
CA ALA A 272 2.75 -17.89 1.20
C ALA A 272 3.29 -18.34 2.56
N ALA A 273 4.60 -18.20 2.80
CA ALA A 273 5.20 -18.47 4.10
C ALA A 273 4.63 -17.55 5.20
N ALA A 274 4.44 -16.26 4.90
CA ALA A 274 3.80 -15.32 5.82
C ALA A 274 2.38 -15.75 6.20
N VAL A 275 1.57 -16.11 5.19
CA VAL A 275 0.19 -16.59 5.39
C VAL A 275 0.18 -17.89 6.19
N LEU A 276 1.04 -18.84 5.87
CA LEU A 276 1.13 -20.12 6.59
C LEU A 276 1.52 -19.92 8.06
N LEU A 277 2.48 -19.04 8.34
CA LEU A 277 2.87 -18.73 9.71
C LEU A 277 1.77 -17.99 10.46
N ALA A 278 1.08 -17.04 9.82
CA ALA A 278 -0.08 -16.38 10.42
C ALA A 278 -1.20 -17.37 10.73
N TYR A 279 -1.44 -18.34 9.84
CA TYR A 279 -2.42 -19.41 10.03
C TYR A 279 -2.06 -20.30 11.23
N ARG A 280 -0.79 -20.69 11.36
CA ARG A 280 -0.32 -21.46 12.53
C ARG A 280 -0.43 -20.66 13.82
N SER A 281 -0.10 -19.38 13.81
CA SER A 281 -0.29 -18.51 14.97
C SER A 281 -1.75 -18.42 15.38
N TYR A 282 -2.66 -18.32 14.39
CA TYR A 282 -4.10 -18.34 14.60
C TYR A 282 -4.57 -19.66 15.24
N GLU A 283 -4.17 -20.82 14.69
CA GLU A 283 -4.52 -22.13 15.26
C GLU A 283 -3.97 -22.34 16.68
N SER A 284 -2.78 -21.80 16.98
CA SER A 284 -2.16 -21.94 18.30
C SER A 284 -2.74 -21.02 19.36
N SER A 285 -3.45 -19.96 18.96
CA SER A 285 -4.15 -19.09 19.88
C SER A 285 -5.48 -19.75 20.23
N ASP A 286 -5.73 -20.01 21.51
CA ASP A 286 -6.97 -20.65 22.03
C ASP A 286 -8.29 -19.91 21.68
N TYR A 287 -8.21 -18.83 20.89
CA TYR A 287 -9.29 -17.98 20.42
C TYR A 287 -9.88 -18.44 19.08
N GLY A 288 -9.96 -19.76 18.83
CA GLY A 288 -10.74 -20.30 17.73
C GLY A 288 -12.20 -19.89 17.89
N TYR A 289 -12.58 -18.77 17.28
CA TYR A 289 -13.97 -18.30 17.18
C TYR A 289 -14.81 -19.29 16.36
#